data_AF-A0A379T120-F1
#
_entry.id   AF-A0A379T120-F1
#
_cell.length_a   1.000
_cell.length_b   1.000
_cell.length_c   1.000
_cell.angle_alpha   90.00
_cell.angle_beta   90.00
_cell.angle_gamma   90.00
#
_symmetry.space_group_name_H-M   'P 1'
#
loop_
_entity.id
_entity.type
_entity.pdbx_description
1 polymer ?
#
loop_
_entity_poly.entity_id
_entity_poly.type
_entity_poly.pdbx_seq_one_letter_code
_entity_poly.pdbx_strand_id
1 'polypeptide(L)'
;MIEGQKTFRAISPLHRHHIEMGSSLFNEGIVSHLDKLNVEIFEFTLTPGTILYVPTGWVHEIRNDTDNIMVTGGFTSRQHAIKIL
;
A
#
# COMPACT_ATOMS: atom_id res chain seq x y z
N MET A 1 0.21 -12.36 7.87
CA MET A 1 1.63 -12.75 7.72
C MET A 1 1.86 -14.00 8.54
N ILE A 2 2.38 -15.09 7.96
CA ILE A 2 2.60 -16.37 8.66
C ILE A 2 4.01 -16.41 9.24
N GLU A 3 5.03 -16.11 8.43
CA GLU A 3 6.44 -16.15 8.83
C GLU A 3 7.23 -15.04 8.11
N GLY A 4 8.32 -14.56 8.73
CA GLY A 4 9.19 -13.53 8.17
C GLY A 4 8.61 -12.12 8.27
N GLN A 5 9.18 -11.20 7.51
CA GLN A 5 8.83 -9.78 7.57
C GLN A 5 8.70 -9.14 6.19
N LYS A 6 7.74 -8.22 6.07
CA LYS A 6 7.59 -7.31 4.93
C LYS A 6 7.38 -5.88 5.41
N THR A 7 7.76 -4.90 4.60
CA THR A 7 7.36 -3.51 4.78
C THR A 7 6.28 -3.15 3.76
N PHE A 8 5.17 -2.61 4.23
CA PHE A 8 4.06 -2.10 3.42
C PHE A 8 4.11 -0.58 3.42
N ARG A 9 4.06 0.03 2.24
CA ARG A 9 3.85 1.47 2.09
C ARG A 9 2.59 1.73 1.28
N ALA A 10 1.84 2.76 1.65
CA ALA A 10 0.67 3.17 0.89
C ALA A 10 0.39 4.67 0.97
N ILE A 11 -0.33 5.16 -0.03
CA ILE A 11 -0.89 6.50 -0.04
C ILE A 11 -2.40 6.44 -0.23
N SER A 12 -3.09 7.47 0.29
CA SER A 12 -4.54 7.60 0.15
C SER A 12 -4.96 7.61 -1.33
N PRO A 13 -6.11 6.99 -1.69
CA PRO A 13 -6.67 7.05 -3.04
C PRO A 13 -6.86 8.50 -3.56
N LEU A 14 -7.04 9.46 -2.65
CA LEU A 14 -7.19 10.89 -2.97
C LEU A 14 -5.93 11.47 -3.64
N HIS A 15 -4.77 10.89 -3.36
CA HIS A 15 -3.47 11.34 -3.87
C HIS A 15 -2.93 10.47 -5.01
N ARG A 16 -3.73 9.52 -5.53
CA ARG A 16 -3.28 8.58 -6.58
C ARG A 16 -2.74 9.27 -7.83
N HIS A 17 -3.17 10.50 -8.10
CA HIS A 17 -2.76 11.27 -9.27
C HIS A 17 -1.38 11.92 -9.13
N HIS A 18 -0.79 11.90 -7.93
CA HIS A 18 0.56 12.40 -7.66
C HIS A 18 1.65 11.35 -7.86
N ILE A 19 1.27 10.12 -8.24
CA ILE A 19 2.21 9.04 -8.52
C ILE A 19 1.80 8.31 -9.79
N GLU A 20 2.76 8.07 -10.67
CA GLU A 20 2.51 7.30 -11.88
C GLU A 20 2.45 5.79 -11.58
N MET A 21 1.61 5.08 -12.33
CA MET A 21 1.58 3.61 -12.26
C MET A 21 2.95 3.04 -12.60
N GLY A 22 3.49 2.21 -11.70
CA GLY A 22 4.83 1.63 -11.83
C GLY A 22 5.94 2.40 -11.11
N SER A 23 5.65 3.59 -10.59
CA SER A 23 6.54 4.26 -9.63
C SER A 23 6.59 3.50 -8.31
N SER A 24 7.75 3.53 -7.64
CA SER A 24 7.94 2.85 -6.36
C SER A 24 7.81 3.83 -5.19
N LEU A 25 7.04 3.45 -4.17
CA LEU A 25 6.94 4.12 -2.88
C LEU A 25 8.19 3.91 -2.00
N PHE A 26 9.13 3.07 -2.43
CA PHE A 26 10.45 2.93 -1.81
C PHE A 26 11.55 3.74 -2.53
N ASN A 27 11.24 4.38 -3.65
CA ASN A 27 12.17 5.25 -4.35
C ASN A 27 12.26 6.63 -3.64
N GLU A 28 13.46 7.03 -3.21
CA GLU A 28 13.66 8.29 -2.48
C GLU A 28 13.23 9.54 -3.26
N GLY A 29 13.40 9.55 -4.59
CA GLY A 29 12.95 10.64 -5.45
C GLY A 29 11.43 10.78 -5.44
N ILE A 30 10.72 9.66 -5.49
CA ILE A 30 9.26 9.62 -5.38
C ILE A 30 8.81 10.02 -3.97
N VAL A 31 9.45 9.51 -2.92
CA VAL A 31 9.15 9.87 -1.52
C VAL A 31 9.32 11.38 -1.31
N SER A 32 10.43 11.95 -1.76
CA SER A 32 10.69 13.40 -1.67
C SER A 32 9.69 14.23 -2.49
N HIS A 33 9.28 13.74 -3.66
CA HIS A 33 8.24 14.39 -4.45
C HIS A 33 6.90 14.43 -3.71
N LEU A 34 6.46 13.31 -3.13
CA LEU A 34 5.21 13.22 -2.39
C LEU A 34 5.23 14.05 -1.10
N ASP A 35 6.35 14.07 -0.40
CA ASP A 35 6.55 14.91 0.80
C ASP A 35 6.39 16.40 0.49
N LYS A 36 6.96 16.89 -0.62
CA LYS A 36 6.79 18.29 -1.08
C LYS A 36 5.33 18.65 -1.39
N LEU A 37 4.52 17.65 -1.72
CA LEU A 37 3.08 17.81 -1.97
C LEU A 37 2.24 17.64 -0.69
N ASN A 38 2.87 17.44 0.47
CA ASN A 38 2.23 17.09 1.74
C ASN A 38 1.37 15.81 1.63
N VAL A 39 1.79 14.86 0.78
CA VAL A 39 1.13 13.56 0.67
C VAL A 39 1.76 12.61 1.68
N GLU A 40 0.96 12.19 2.66
CA GLU A 40 1.39 11.21 3.66
C GLU A 40 1.59 9.82 3.03
N ILE A 41 2.77 9.24 3.27
CA ILE A 41 3.06 7.84 2.98
C ILE A 41 2.94 7.07 4.29
N PHE A 42 1.92 6.22 4.38
CA PHE A 42 1.77 5.31 5.50
C PHE A 42 2.74 4.16 5.36
N GLU A 43 3.53 3.88 6.40
CA GLU A 43 4.47 2.76 6.45
C GLU A 43 4.12 1.82 7.61
N PHE A 44 4.08 0.52 7.34
CA PHE A 44 3.85 -0.52 8.33
C PHE A 44 4.77 -1.71 8.12
N THR A 45 5.38 -2.18 9.21
CA THR A 45 6.09 -3.46 9.22
C THR A 45 5.10 -4.58 9.51
N LEU A 46 5.03 -5.57 8.62
CA LEU A 46 4.19 -6.75 8.73
C LEU A 46 5.03 -7.89 9.33
N THR A 47 4.69 -8.30 10.55
CA THR A 47 5.37 -9.38 11.29
C THR A 47 4.46 -10.60 11.43
N PRO A 48 4.95 -11.78 11.85
CA PRO A 48 4.11 -12.96 12.08
C PRO A 48 2.91 -12.62 12.98
N GLY A 49 1.71 -13.05 12.56
CA GLY A 49 0.45 -12.73 13.24
C GLY A 49 -0.21 -11.42 12.79
N THR A 50 0.48 -10.53 12.07
CA THR A 50 -0.14 -9.32 11.52
C THR A 50 -1.20 -9.68 10.47
N ILE A 51 -2.39 -9.09 10.64
CA ILE A 51 -3.49 -9.11 9.67
C ILE A 51 -3.68 -7.68 9.17
N LEU A 52 -3.61 -7.48 7.86
CA LEU A 52 -3.77 -6.18 7.21
C LEU A 52 -4.97 -6.22 6.27
N TYR A 53 -5.84 -5.20 6.36
CA TYR A 53 -6.91 -4.94 5.41
C TYR A 53 -6.60 -3.65 4.65
N VAL A 54 -6.52 -3.74 3.32
CA VAL A 54 -6.29 -2.57 2.46
C VAL A 54 -7.61 -2.19 1.78
N PRO A 55 -8.17 -0.99 2.04
CA PRO A 55 -9.41 -0.58 1.41
C PRO A 55 -9.27 -0.36 -0.10
N THR A 56 -10.41 -0.30 -0.79
CA THR A 56 -10.45 -0.08 -2.24
C THR A 56 -9.75 1.23 -2.64
N GLY A 57 -8.95 1.18 -3.72
CA GLY A 57 -8.38 2.35 -4.38
C GLY A 57 -7.04 2.84 -3.81
N TRP A 58 -6.53 2.22 -2.74
CA TRP A 58 -5.23 2.60 -2.16
C TRP A 58 -4.08 2.17 -3.06
N VAL A 59 -3.21 3.12 -3.38
CA VAL A 59 -1.93 2.83 -4.06
C VAL A 59 -0.96 2.34 -3.00
N HIS A 60 -0.43 1.14 -3.17
CA HIS A 60 0.44 0.51 -2.20
C HIS A 60 1.52 -0.33 -2.85
N GLU A 61 2.63 -0.49 -2.14
CA GLU A 61 3.75 -1.33 -2.52
C GLU A 61 4.23 -2.11 -1.29
N ILE A 62 4.66 -3.35 -1.51
CA ILE A 62 5.14 -4.23 -0.46
C ILE A 62 6.55 -4.68 -0.83
N ARG A 63 7.49 -4.51 0.11
CA ARG A 63 8.86 -5.01 -0.01
C ARG A 63 9.08 -6.19 0.93
N ASN A 64 9.76 -7.23 0.45
CA ASN A 64 10.23 -8.33 1.27
C ASN A 64 11.49 -7.89 2.01
N ASP A 65 11.45 -7.89 3.34
CA ASP A 65 12.64 -7.57 4.15
C ASP A 65 13.43 -8.83 4.51
N THR A 66 12.73 -9.98 4.61
CA THR A 66 13.31 -11.32 4.81
C THR A 66 12.60 -12.34 3.93
N ASP A 67 13.13 -13.57 3.86
CA ASP A 67 12.33 -14.72 3.45
C ASP A 67 11.05 -14.79 4.30
N ASN A 68 9.91 -15.00 3.66
CA ASN A 68 8.61 -14.84 4.31
C ASN A 68 7.49 -15.63 3.62
N ILE A 69 6.40 -15.88 4.36
CA ILE A 69 5.21 -16.60 3.89
C ILE A 69 3.95 -15.81 4.26
N MET A 70 3.22 -15.31 3.27
CA MET A 70 1.97 -14.56 3.45
C MET A 70 0.84 -15.17 2.62
N VAL A 71 -0.37 -15.22 3.20
CA VAL A 71 -1.61 -15.45 2.45
C VAL A 71 -2.29 -14.11 2.21
N THR A 72 -2.64 -13.83 0.96
CA THR A 72 -3.38 -12.64 0.55
C THR A 72 -4.64 -13.04 -0.21
N GLY A 73 -5.67 -12.18 -0.17
CA GLY A 73 -6.91 -12.40 -0.89
C GLY A 73 -7.61 -11.07 -1.16
N GLY A 74 -8.15 -10.94 -2.37
CA GLY A 74 -9.01 -9.82 -2.75
C GLY A 74 -10.47 -10.20 -2.61
N PHE A 75 -11.30 -9.27 -2.14
CA PHE A 75 -12.75 -9.43 -2.14
C PHE A 75 -13.41 -8.10 -2.52
N THR A 76 -14.60 -8.17 -3.10
CA THR A 76 -15.45 -7.00 -3.33
C THR A 76 -16.53 -6.95 -2.25
N SER A 77 -16.83 -5.75 -1.78
CA SER A 77 -17.92 -5.51 -0.82
C SER A 77 -18.86 -4.46 -1.38
N ARG A 78 -20.17 -4.66 -1.22
CA ARG A 78 -21.21 -3.74 -1.72
C ARG A 78 -21.08 -2.33 -1.14
N GLN A 79 -20.40 -2.17 0.00
CA GLN A 79 -20.15 -0.85 0.61
C GLN A 79 -19.25 0.08 -0.24
N HIS A 80 -18.49 -0.45 -1.20
CA HIS A 80 -17.54 0.33 -2.01
C HIS A 80 -17.73 0.15 -3.52
N ALA A 81 -18.92 -0.31 -3.94
CA ALA A 81 -19.27 -0.31 -5.36
C ALA A 81 -19.42 1.14 -5.83
N ILE A 82 -18.37 1.69 -6.45
CA ILE A 82 -18.47 2.94 -7.20
C ILE A 82 -19.49 2.68 -8.31
N LYS A 83 -20.73 3.15 -8.13
CA LYS A 83 -21.68 3.29 -9.22
C LYS A 83 -21.13 4.38 -10.12
N ILE A 84 -20.50 3.97 -11.23
CA ILE A 84 -20.35 4.85 -12.38
C ILE A 84 -21.75 4.99 -12.96
N LEU A 85 -22.42 6.10 -12.64
CA LEU A 85 -23.63 6.56 -13.34
C LEU A 85 -23.20 7.39 -14.53
#